data_AF-A0AAN5DCQ6-F1
#
_entry.id   AF-A0AAN5DCQ6-F1
#
_cell.length_a   1.000
_cell.length_b   1.000
_cell.length_c   1.000
_cell.angle_alpha   90.00
_cell.angle_beta   90.00
_cell.angle_gamma   90.00
#
_symmetry.space_group_name_H-M   'P 1'
#
loop_
_entity.id
_entity.type
_entity.pdbx_description
1 polymer ?
#
loop_
_entity_poly.entity_id
_entity_poly.type
_entity_poly.pdbx_seq_one_letter_code
_entity_poly.pdbx_strand_id
1 'polypeptide(L)'
;LLLLSLLHPSLSSVELVEVWDCGTQASKLSMKLAEGLFKKCPLTKDSINLCCKYHDYCYETSELTNFTREYCDSRFCACLHDAEDVHNNDACDLQLDAACKIVKSVIGAVIFPLAHPKNFTKKFEKFVDSQPLELDMKTLVNTCINAKGIAVHCHNSVYRCIERNKEKNGSVVSNAHSHEDCPSIMYECLQTIGDSKDIELCPSLALEMAVRLNVYGELIEESVGQAAISIYPILSGRLLHSCDNTSSIASCLRSFDSCALENREDRPEYYNAARRVVSE
;
A
#
# COMPACT_ATOMS: atom_id res chain seq x y z
N LEU A 1 -53.49 -8.45 -16.46
CA LEU A 1 -52.47 -9.34 -15.86
C LEU A 1 -51.16 -9.14 -16.61
N LEU A 2 -50.29 -8.26 -16.12
CA LEU A 2 -48.93 -8.05 -16.61
C LEU A 2 -48.02 -8.26 -15.39
N LEU A 3 -47.48 -9.48 -15.27
CA LEU A 3 -46.46 -9.83 -14.29
C LEU A 3 -45.12 -9.34 -14.84
N LEU A 4 -44.68 -8.15 -14.41
CA LEU A 4 -43.28 -7.74 -14.57
C LEU A 4 -42.45 -8.56 -13.58
N SER A 5 -41.76 -9.56 -14.10
CA SER A 5 -40.70 -10.28 -13.40
C SER A 5 -39.55 -9.32 -13.12
N LEU A 6 -39.44 -8.87 -11.88
CA LEU A 6 -38.25 -8.20 -11.34
C LEU A 6 -37.07 -9.18 -11.34
N LEU A 7 -36.38 -9.25 -12.48
CA LEU A 7 -35.03 -9.80 -12.58
C LEU A 7 -34.12 -8.90 -11.74
N HIS A 8 -33.91 -9.29 -10.49
CA HIS A 8 -32.80 -8.75 -9.70
C HIS A 8 -31.52 -9.26 -10.35
N PRO A 9 -30.65 -8.40 -10.90
CA PRO A 9 -29.32 -8.85 -11.28
C PRO A 9 -28.66 -9.36 -10.00
N SER A 10 -28.38 -10.66 -9.97
CA SER A 10 -27.50 -11.23 -8.97
C SER A 10 -26.18 -10.47 -9.05
N LEU A 11 -25.86 -9.68 -8.01
CA LEU A 11 -24.53 -9.10 -7.85
C LEU A 11 -23.53 -10.26 -7.80
N SER A 12 -22.91 -10.56 -8.95
CA SER A 12 -21.76 -11.45 -8.98
C SER A 12 -20.61 -10.70 -8.32
N SER A 13 -20.25 -11.09 -7.09
CA SER A 13 -19.07 -10.56 -6.41
C SER A 13 -17.84 -10.89 -7.25
N VAL A 14 -16.99 -9.90 -7.52
CA VAL A 14 -15.71 -10.11 -8.22
C VAL A 14 -14.85 -11.07 -7.40
N GLU A 15 -14.45 -12.19 -7.99
CA GLU A 15 -13.51 -13.13 -7.37
C GLU A 15 -12.10 -12.52 -7.41
N LEU A 16 -11.66 -11.96 -6.28
CA LEU A 16 -10.34 -11.34 -6.16
C LEU A 16 -9.25 -12.41 -6.08
N VAL A 17 -8.23 -12.29 -6.93
CA VAL A 17 -7.02 -13.11 -6.83
C VAL A 17 -6.08 -12.48 -5.80
N GLU A 18 -6.17 -12.92 -4.53
CA GLU A 18 -5.20 -12.54 -3.49
C GLU A 18 -4.26 -13.70 -3.19
N VAL A 19 -2.96 -13.46 -3.30
CA VAL A 19 -1.92 -14.45 -3.01
C VAL A 19 -1.12 -13.94 -1.81
N TRP A 20 -1.05 -14.76 -0.77
CA TRP A 20 -0.07 -14.60 0.29
C TRP A 20 1.33 -14.87 -0.28
N ASP A 21 2.18 -13.86 -0.25
CA ASP A 21 3.54 -13.89 -0.79
C ASP A 21 4.45 -13.18 0.21
N CYS A 22 4.84 -13.92 1.24
CA CYS A 22 5.79 -13.43 2.22
C CYS A 22 6.99 -14.35 2.32
N GLY A 23 8.14 -13.85 1.84
CA GLY A 23 9.41 -14.55 1.78
C GLY A 23 9.71 -15.02 0.37
N THR A 24 10.98 -14.93 -0.01
CA THR A 24 11.38 -15.21 -1.40
C THR A 24 10.95 -16.58 -1.93
N GLN A 25 10.50 -16.59 -3.18
CA GLN A 25 10.24 -17.82 -3.93
C GLN A 25 11.53 -18.61 -4.25
N ALA A 26 12.71 -18.05 -4.00
CA ALA A 26 13.95 -18.80 -4.01
C ALA A 26 14.04 -19.81 -2.86
N SER A 27 13.24 -19.64 -1.79
CA SER A 27 13.27 -20.48 -0.60
C SER A 27 11.86 -20.81 -0.11
N LYS A 28 11.40 -22.04 -0.38
CA LYS A 28 10.15 -22.56 0.22
C LYS A 28 10.19 -22.54 1.76
N LEU A 29 11.39 -22.57 2.34
CA LEU A 29 11.58 -22.51 3.77
C LEU A 29 11.27 -21.11 4.32
N SER A 30 11.71 -20.03 3.66
CA SER A 30 11.38 -18.67 4.11
C SER A 30 9.88 -18.42 4.07
N MET A 31 9.19 -18.87 3.02
CA MET A 31 7.73 -18.76 2.92
C MET A 31 7.00 -19.47 4.07
N LYS A 32 7.39 -20.71 4.39
CA LYS A 32 6.79 -21.47 5.49
C LYS A 32 7.08 -20.85 6.85
N LEU A 33 8.29 -20.32 7.05
CA LEU A 33 8.65 -19.63 8.28
C LEU A 33 7.79 -18.37 8.46
N ALA A 34 7.63 -17.56 7.40
CA ALA A 34 6.78 -16.38 7.42
C ALA A 34 5.31 -16.72 7.69
N GLU A 35 4.76 -17.74 7.02
CA GLU A 35 3.39 -18.20 7.26
C GLU A 35 3.20 -18.67 8.71
N GLY A 36 4.16 -19.42 9.26
CA GLY A 36 4.12 -19.86 10.66
C GLY A 36 4.22 -18.69 11.64
N LEU A 37 5.07 -17.70 11.35
CA LEU A 37 5.29 -16.53 12.18
C LEU A 37 4.04 -15.65 12.25
N PHE A 38 3.41 -15.37 11.11
CA PHE A 38 2.27 -14.46 11.02
C PHE A 38 0.91 -15.14 11.17
N LYS A 39 0.86 -16.46 11.41
CA LYS A 39 -0.40 -17.20 11.61
C LYS A 39 -1.29 -16.61 12.70
N LYS A 40 -0.71 -16.00 13.72
CA LYS A 40 -1.44 -15.37 14.85
C LYS A 40 -1.79 -13.90 14.62
N CYS A 41 -1.51 -13.37 13.44
CA CYS A 41 -1.69 -11.97 13.07
C CYS A 41 -2.74 -11.78 11.97
N PRO A 42 -4.01 -12.16 12.20
CA PRO A 42 -5.02 -12.13 11.15
C PRO A 42 -5.44 -10.71 10.75
N LEU A 43 -5.49 -9.77 11.71
CA LEU A 43 -5.93 -8.39 11.46
C LEU A 43 -4.91 -7.60 10.63
N THR A 44 -3.62 -7.85 10.87
CA THR A 44 -2.51 -7.20 10.15
C THR A 44 -2.08 -7.98 8.91
N LYS A 45 -2.74 -9.10 8.58
CA LYS A 45 -2.27 -10.02 7.53
C LYS A 45 -2.15 -9.36 6.16
N ASP A 46 -3.11 -8.54 5.76
CA ASP A 46 -3.07 -7.87 4.46
C ASP A 46 -1.91 -6.86 4.41
N SER A 47 -1.74 -6.04 5.46
CA SER A 47 -0.64 -5.08 5.59
C SER A 47 0.73 -5.77 5.62
N ILE A 48 0.87 -6.86 6.38
CA ILE A 48 2.10 -7.67 6.41
C ILE A 48 2.40 -8.23 5.03
N ASN A 49 1.40 -8.78 4.33
CA ASN A 49 1.57 -9.32 2.99
C ASN A 49 2.09 -8.25 2.01
N LEU A 50 1.59 -7.02 2.13
CA LEU A 50 2.09 -5.89 1.35
C LEU A 50 3.55 -5.56 1.68
N CYS A 51 3.90 -5.50 2.97
CA CYS A 51 5.28 -5.29 3.39
C CYS A 51 6.22 -6.37 2.84
N CYS A 52 5.80 -7.63 2.84
CA CYS A 52 6.62 -8.69 2.29
C CYS A 52 6.75 -8.59 0.77
N LYS A 53 5.66 -8.26 0.04
CA LYS A 53 5.72 -8.01 -1.41
C LYS A 53 6.70 -6.88 -1.75
N TYR A 54 6.75 -5.82 -0.96
CA TYR A 54 7.74 -4.74 -1.13
C TYR A 54 9.17 -5.20 -0.84
N HIS A 55 9.37 -5.99 0.20
CA HIS A 55 10.69 -6.52 0.55
C HIS A 55 11.21 -7.48 -0.52
N ASP A 56 10.38 -8.44 -0.94
CA ASP A 56 10.71 -9.42 -1.97
C ASP A 56 10.98 -8.70 -3.30
N TYR A 57 10.17 -7.69 -3.67
CA TYR A 57 10.43 -6.84 -4.83
C TYR A 57 11.79 -6.14 -4.74
N CYS A 58 12.09 -5.48 -3.63
CA CYS A 58 13.36 -4.78 -3.41
C CYS A 58 14.57 -5.72 -3.51
N TYR A 59 14.43 -6.94 -2.99
CA TYR A 59 15.43 -7.99 -3.11
C TYR A 59 15.63 -8.43 -4.55
N GLU A 60 14.54 -8.74 -5.25
CA GLU A 60 14.57 -9.29 -6.62
C GLU A 60 15.06 -8.26 -7.64
N THR A 61 14.83 -6.97 -7.43
CA THR A 61 15.29 -5.91 -8.34
C THR A 61 16.60 -5.25 -7.90
N SER A 62 17.23 -5.75 -6.84
CA SER A 62 18.43 -5.14 -6.25
C SER A 62 19.58 -4.93 -7.24
N GLU A 63 19.76 -5.87 -8.19
CA GLU A 63 20.76 -5.76 -9.26
C GLU A 63 20.46 -4.65 -10.27
N LEU A 64 19.17 -4.33 -10.50
CA LEU A 64 18.73 -3.28 -11.41
C LEU A 64 18.77 -1.89 -10.76
N THR A 65 18.45 -1.83 -9.46
CA THR A 65 18.27 -0.58 -8.73
C THR A 65 19.48 -0.15 -7.89
N ASN A 66 20.48 -1.03 -7.74
CA ASN A 66 21.57 -0.94 -6.78
C ASN A 66 21.11 -0.87 -5.32
N PHE A 67 19.93 -1.41 -5.00
CA PHE A 67 19.49 -1.50 -3.61
C PHE A 67 20.33 -2.51 -2.83
N THR A 68 20.71 -2.13 -1.62
CA THR A 68 21.43 -3.03 -0.71
C THR A 68 20.43 -3.82 0.13
N ARG A 69 20.87 -4.97 0.63
CA ARG A 69 20.11 -5.75 1.62
C ARG A 69 19.64 -4.89 2.78
N GLU A 70 20.56 -4.10 3.34
CA GLU A 70 20.33 -3.28 4.52
C GLU A 70 19.27 -2.20 4.28
N TYR A 71 19.25 -1.62 3.07
CA TYR A 71 18.19 -0.72 2.64
C TYR A 71 16.83 -1.42 2.57
N CYS A 72 16.76 -2.57 1.89
CA CYS A 72 15.51 -3.34 1.76
C CYS A 72 14.98 -3.80 3.12
N ASP A 73 15.83 -4.36 3.99
CA ASP A 73 15.48 -4.82 5.33
C ASP A 73 14.98 -3.67 6.20
N SER A 74 15.61 -2.50 6.12
CA SER A 74 15.19 -1.33 6.90
C SER A 74 13.80 -0.85 6.47
N ARG A 75 13.51 -0.81 5.16
CA ARG A 75 12.18 -0.47 4.66
C ARG A 75 11.14 -1.51 5.05
N PHE A 76 11.48 -2.80 5.01
CA PHE A 76 10.60 -3.86 5.47
C PHE A 76 10.24 -3.71 6.94
N CYS A 77 11.22 -3.53 7.82
CA CYS A 77 10.99 -3.33 9.25
C CYS A 77 10.12 -2.09 9.52
N ALA A 78 10.39 -0.97 8.84
CA ALA A 78 9.56 0.23 8.95
C ALA A 78 8.12 -0.04 8.53
N CYS A 79 7.91 -0.75 7.41
CA CYS A 79 6.58 -1.15 6.96
C CYS A 79 5.85 -2.04 7.97
N LEU A 80 6.54 -2.99 8.61
CA LEU A 80 5.92 -3.83 9.63
C LEU A 80 5.50 -3.03 10.86
N HIS A 81 6.31 -2.08 11.32
CA HIS A 81 5.92 -1.18 12.41
C HIS A 81 4.74 -0.29 12.01
N ASP A 82 4.73 0.26 10.79
CA ASP A 82 3.59 1.03 10.29
C ASP A 82 2.31 0.16 10.25
N ALA A 83 2.44 -1.12 9.85
CA ALA A 83 1.34 -2.08 9.87
C ALA A 83 0.88 -2.45 11.28
N GLU A 84 1.73 -2.33 12.30
CA GLU A 84 1.34 -2.52 13.69
C GLU A 84 0.54 -1.32 14.20
N ASP A 85 1.10 -0.12 14.01
CA ASP A 85 0.55 1.15 14.47
C ASP A 85 -0.86 1.37 13.93
N VAL A 86 -1.09 1.10 12.64
CA VAL A 86 -2.40 1.28 11.99
C VAL A 86 -3.50 0.43 12.63
N HIS A 87 -3.15 -0.76 13.12
CA HIS A 87 -4.13 -1.69 13.70
C HIS A 87 -4.21 -1.59 15.24
N ASN A 88 -3.37 -0.76 15.88
CA ASN A 88 -3.27 -0.59 17.34
C ASN A 88 -3.32 -1.93 18.08
N ASN A 89 -2.54 -2.90 17.60
CA ASN A 89 -2.65 -4.30 18.00
C ASN A 89 -1.31 -4.88 18.43
N ASP A 90 -0.97 -4.65 19.71
CA ASP A 90 0.22 -5.20 20.39
C ASP A 90 0.31 -6.74 20.32
N ALA A 91 -0.77 -7.44 19.95
CA ALA A 91 -0.77 -8.90 19.85
C ALA A 91 0.17 -9.44 18.76
N CYS A 92 0.65 -8.58 17.85
CA CYS A 92 1.54 -8.93 16.76
C CYS A 92 2.97 -8.42 16.90
N ASP A 93 3.25 -7.55 17.87
CA ASP A 93 4.56 -6.92 18.09
C ASP A 93 5.69 -7.94 18.00
N LEU A 94 5.64 -8.96 18.86
CA LEU A 94 6.66 -10.00 18.94
C LEU A 94 6.91 -10.71 17.60
N GLN A 95 5.88 -10.92 16.78
CA GLN A 95 5.99 -11.59 15.48
C GLN A 95 6.59 -10.65 14.43
N LEU A 96 6.16 -9.39 14.40
CA LEU A 96 6.67 -8.37 13.48
C LEU A 96 8.13 -8.06 13.76
N ASP A 97 8.44 -7.89 15.03
CA ASP A 97 9.77 -7.60 15.56
C ASP A 97 10.72 -8.80 15.32
N ALA A 98 10.22 -10.03 15.47
CA ALA A 98 10.95 -11.24 15.08
C ALA A 98 11.20 -11.31 13.57
N ALA A 99 10.22 -10.96 12.73
CA ALA A 99 10.39 -10.95 11.27
C ALA A 99 11.48 -9.96 10.84
N CYS A 100 11.47 -8.75 11.41
CA CYS A 100 12.50 -7.74 11.20
C CYS A 100 13.90 -8.28 11.58
N LYS A 101 14.03 -8.93 12.74
CA LYS A 101 15.30 -9.54 13.18
C LYS A 101 15.76 -10.67 12.24
N ILE A 102 14.84 -11.48 11.72
CA ILE A 102 15.16 -12.59 10.82
C ILE A 102 15.76 -12.06 9.51
N VAL A 103 15.17 -11.05 8.87
CA VAL A 103 15.70 -10.53 7.60
C VAL A 103 17.07 -9.86 7.78
N LYS A 104 17.29 -9.16 8.90
CA LYS A 104 18.59 -8.56 9.23
C LYS A 104 19.67 -9.58 9.62
N SER A 105 19.27 -10.80 9.99
CA SER A 105 20.18 -11.85 10.44
C SER A 105 20.99 -12.49 9.29
N VAL A 106 21.81 -13.50 9.64
CA VAL A 106 22.52 -14.35 8.67
C VAL A 106 21.56 -15.04 7.69
N ILE A 107 20.32 -15.35 8.11
CA ILE A 107 19.32 -15.95 7.23
C ILE A 107 19.04 -15.02 6.04
N GLY A 108 18.74 -13.73 6.30
CA GLY A 108 18.51 -12.79 5.22
C GLY A 108 19.77 -12.51 4.39
N ALA A 109 20.98 -12.58 4.98
CA ALA A 109 22.24 -12.48 4.24
C ALA A 109 22.40 -13.59 3.19
N VAL A 110 21.97 -14.81 3.52
CA VAL A 110 22.00 -15.96 2.61
C VAL A 110 20.91 -15.84 1.54
N ILE A 111 19.75 -15.30 1.91
CA ILE A 111 18.58 -15.22 1.04
C ILE A 111 18.68 -14.09 0.01
N PHE A 112 19.18 -12.92 0.40
CA PHE A 112 19.30 -11.74 -0.46
C PHE A 112 19.95 -12.03 -1.84
N PRO A 113 21.15 -12.62 -1.93
CA PRO A 113 21.78 -12.88 -3.23
C PRO A 113 21.11 -14.00 -4.04
N LEU A 114 20.13 -14.73 -3.46
CA LEU A 114 19.37 -15.75 -4.18
C LEU A 114 18.06 -15.20 -4.76
N ALA A 115 17.63 -14.01 -4.33
CA ALA A 115 16.45 -13.35 -4.85
C ALA A 115 16.74 -12.81 -6.26
N HIS A 116 16.03 -13.34 -7.24
CA HIS A 116 16.10 -12.88 -8.63
C HIS A 116 14.67 -12.76 -9.16
N PRO A 117 14.40 -11.84 -10.10
CA PRO A 117 13.07 -11.67 -10.67
C PRO A 117 12.64 -12.97 -11.33
N LYS A 118 11.56 -13.59 -10.83
CA LYS A 118 10.95 -14.74 -11.49
C LYS A 118 9.81 -14.25 -12.37
N ASN A 119 9.56 -14.94 -13.48
CA ASN A 119 8.41 -14.62 -14.32
C ASN A 119 7.11 -15.05 -13.61
N PHE A 120 6.47 -14.12 -12.90
CA PHE A 120 5.26 -14.36 -12.08
C PHE A 120 3.95 -14.42 -12.87
N THR A 121 4.01 -14.48 -14.20
CA THR A 121 2.83 -14.42 -15.09
C THR A 121 1.75 -15.44 -14.74
N LYS A 122 2.11 -16.65 -14.31
CA LYS A 122 1.13 -17.71 -14.00
C LYS A 122 0.31 -17.46 -12.74
N LYS A 123 0.86 -16.80 -11.70
CA LYS A 123 0.14 -16.58 -10.42
C LYS A 123 -1.09 -15.68 -10.58
N PHE A 124 -1.05 -14.78 -11.56
CA PHE A 124 -2.04 -13.74 -11.77
C PHE A 124 -2.74 -13.86 -13.13
N GLU A 125 -2.70 -15.03 -13.76
CA GLU A 125 -3.32 -15.27 -15.07
C GLU A 125 -4.85 -15.09 -15.04
N LYS A 126 -5.46 -15.29 -13.87
CA LYS A 126 -6.89 -15.11 -13.61
C LYS A 126 -7.24 -13.74 -13.04
N PHE A 127 -6.29 -12.80 -13.02
CA PHE A 127 -6.55 -11.45 -12.52
C PHE A 127 -7.67 -10.80 -13.33
N VAL A 128 -8.72 -10.38 -12.62
CA VAL A 128 -9.84 -9.61 -13.16
C VAL A 128 -9.73 -8.21 -12.59
N ASP A 129 -9.63 -7.23 -13.48
CA ASP A 129 -9.61 -5.83 -13.10
C ASP A 129 -11.05 -5.32 -12.92
N SER A 130 -11.36 -4.92 -11.70
CA SER A 130 -12.63 -4.29 -11.31
C SER A 130 -12.64 -2.78 -11.55
N GLN A 131 -11.52 -2.22 -12.02
CA GLN A 131 -11.30 -0.79 -12.25
C GLN A 131 -11.62 0.08 -11.02
N PRO A 132 -11.03 -0.22 -9.84
CA PRO A 132 -11.27 0.59 -8.66
C PRO A 132 -10.79 2.02 -8.91
N LEU A 133 -11.64 3.00 -8.61
CA LEU A 133 -11.38 4.43 -8.86
C LEU A 133 -11.16 4.77 -10.35
N GLU A 134 -11.79 4.02 -11.25
CA GLU A 134 -11.70 4.22 -12.71
C GLU A 134 -10.27 4.07 -13.28
N LEU A 135 -9.41 3.34 -12.56
CA LEU A 135 -8.05 3.05 -12.98
C LEU A 135 -7.95 1.74 -13.76
N ASP A 136 -7.14 1.73 -14.82
CA ASP A 136 -6.80 0.52 -15.58
C ASP A 136 -5.64 -0.24 -14.90
N MET A 137 -5.99 -0.97 -13.83
CA MET A 137 -5.03 -1.76 -13.08
C MET A 137 -4.53 -2.96 -13.89
N LYS A 138 -5.28 -3.43 -14.89
CA LYS A 138 -4.83 -4.50 -15.80
C LYS A 138 -3.62 -4.07 -16.63
N THR A 139 -3.64 -2.85 -17.16
CA THR A 139 -2.49 -2.29 -17.90
C THR A 139 -1.29 -2.13 -16.98
N LEU A 140 -1.47 -1.67 -15.74
CA LEU A 140 -0.41 -1.61 -14.75
C LEU A 140 0.18 -3.00 -14.45
N VAL A 141 -0.68 -3.98 -14.13
CA VAL A 141 -0.29 -5.38 -13.87
C VAL A 141 0.50 -5.99 -15.03
N ASN A 142 0.12 -5.70 -16.27
CA ASN A 142 0.81 -6.23 -17.45
C ASN A 142 2.14 -5.56 -17.73
N THR A 143 2.23 -4.24 -17.48
CA THR A 143 3.43 -3.43 -17.71
C THR A 143 4.47 -3.67 -16.61
N CYS A 144 4.03 -3.75 -15.36
CA CYS A 144 4.87 -3.89 -14.18
C CYS A 144 5.15 -5.36 -13.85
N ILE A 145 5.91 -6.05 -14.69
CA ILE A 145 6.16 -7.50 -14.54
C ILE A 145 6.76 -7.85 -13.17
N ASN A 146 7.74 -7.06 -12.70
CA ASN A 146 8.41 -7.28 -11.42
C ASN A 146 7.54 -6.83 -10.22
N ALA A 147 6.78 -5.74 -10.37
CA ALA A 147 5.88 -5.23 -9.32
C ALA A 147 4.44 -5.79 -9.41
N LYS A 148 4.23 -6.87 -10.17
CA LYS A 148 2.89 -7.42 -10.46
C LYS A 148 2.12 -7.80 -9.19
N GLY A 149 2.80 -8.43 -8.23
CA GLY A 149 2.19 -8.82 -6.96
C GLY A 149 1.74 -7.63 -6.11
N ILE A 150 2.49 -6.52 -6.18
CA ILE A 150 2.14 -5.25 -5.55
C ILE A 150 0.93 -4.65 -6.25
N ALA A 151 0.95 -4.51 -7.58
CA ALA A 151 -0.16 -3.93 -8.35
C ALA A 151 -1.50 -4.65 -8.12
N VAL A 152 -1.49 -5.99 -8.10
CA VAL A 152 -2.68 -6.79 -7.78
C VAL A 152 -3.14 -6.57 -6.33
N HIS A 153 -2.20 -6.43 -5.39
CA HIS A 153 -2.55 -6.10 -4.01
C HIS A 153 -3.19 -4.72 -3.90
N CYS A 154 -2.63 -3.70 -4.55
CA CYS A 154 -3.20 -2.34 -4.61
C CYS A 154 -4.65 -2.39 -5.07
N HIS A 155 -4.90 -3.07 -6.19
CA HIS A 155 -6.24 -3.27 -6.74
C HIS A 155 -7.19 -3.90 -5.71
N ASN A 156 -6.80 -5.04 -5.13
CA ASN A 156 -7.68 -5.78 -4.23
C ASN A 156 -7.96 -5.02 -2.93
N SER A 157 -6.96 -4.34 -2.37
CA SER A 157 -7.11 -3.54 -1.14
C SER A 157 -8.08 -2.38 -1.36
N VAL A 158 -7.95 -1.67 -2.48
CA VAL A 158 -8.81 -0.52 -2.80
C VAL A 158 -10.23 -0.98 -3.17
N TYR A 159 -10.37 -2.07 -3.91
CA TYR A 159 -11.68 -2.67 -4.17
C TYR A 159 -12.41 -3.03 -2.87
N ARG A 160 -11.74 -3.72 -1.92
CA ARG A 160 -12.32 -4.06 -0.61
C ARG A 160 -12.71 -2.81 0.18
N CYS A 161 -11.87 -1.77 0.17
CA CYS A 161 -12.18 -0.49 0.79
C CYS A 161 -13.47 0.14 0.21
N ILE A 162 -13.59 0.17 -1.12
CA ILE A 162 -14.79 0.69 -1.81
C ILE A 162 -16.03 -0.11 -1.43
N GLU A 163 -15.96 -1.44 -1.44
CA GLU A 163 -17.09 -2.31 -1.09
C GLU A 163 -17.52 -2.10 0.38
N ARG A 164 -16.57 -2.04 1.32
CA ARG A 164 -16.87 -1.72 2.73
C ARG A 164 -17.55 -0.36 2.88
N ASN A 165 -17.10 0.65 2.14
CA ASN A 165 -17.72 1.98 2.16
C ASN A 165 -19.15 1.97 1.59
N LYS A 166 -19.44 1.15 0.56
CA LYS A 166 -20.81 0.97 0.03
C LYS A 166 -21.73 0.29 1.04
N GLU A 167 -21.26 -0.76 1.70
CA GLU A 167 -22.04 -1.48 2.73
C GLU A 167 -22.40 -0.57 3.91
N LYS A 168 -21.46 0.28 4.36
CA LYS A 168 -21.71 1.27 5.41
C LYS A 168 -22.78 2.29 5.01
N ASN A 169 -22.74 2.79 3.77
CA ASN A 169 -23.73 3.77 3.28
C ASN A 169 -25.15 3.18 3.10
N GLY A 170 -25.27 1.85 2.96
CA GLY A 170 -26.57 1.15 2.91
C GLY A 170 -27.17 0.84 4.28
N SER A 171 -26.37 0.86 5.35
CA SER A 171 -26.81 0.61 6.73
C SER A 171 -27.21 1.92 7.41
N VAL A 172 -28.50 2.09 7.70
CA VAL A 172 -29.08 3.28 8.36
C VAL A 172 -28.56 3.50 9.80
N VAL A 173 -27.75 2.57 10.34
CA VAL A 173 -27.13 2.72 11.66
C VAL A 173 -25.78 3.42 11.51
N SER A 174 -25.83 4.76 11.57
CA SER A 174 -24.68 5.66 11.58
C SER A 174 -23.89 5.55 12.90
N ASN A 175 -23.02 4.55 13.01
CA ASN A 175 -21.89 4.63 13.92
C ASN A 175 -20.72 5.29 13.19
N ALA A 176 -20.29 6.42 13.71
CA ALA A 176 -19.21 7.28 13.20
C ALA A 176 -17.82 6.64 13.36
N HIS A 177 -17.60 5.47 12.75
CA HIS A 177 -16.32 4.78 12.82
C HIS A 177 -15.71 4.58 11.43
N SER A 178 -14.64 5.36 11.21
CA SER A 178 -13.60 5.23 10.19
C SER A 178 -14.12 5.09 8.75
N HIS A 179 -14.25 6.23 8.06
CA HIS A 179 -14.27 6.20 6.60
C HIS A 179 -12.85 5.92 6.13
N GLU A 180 -12.62 4.73 5.58
CA GLU A 180 -11.36 4.41 4.94
C GLU A 180 -11.25 5.21 3.64
N ASP A 181 -10.15 5.94 3.49
CA ASP A 181 -9.86 6.77 2.33
C ASP A 181 -9.19 5.94 1.23
N CYS A 182 -10.02 5.30 0.41
CA CYS A 182 -9.57 4.39 -0.64
C CYS A 182 -8.65 5.06 -1.69
N PRO A 183 -8.89 6.32 -2.12
CA PRO A 183 -7.94 7.06 -2.96
C PRO A 183 -6.53 7.15 -2.38
N SER A 184 -6.37 7.47 -1.08
CA SER A 184 -5.05 7.53 -0.47
C SER A 184 -4.36 6.17 -0.43
N ILE A 185 -5.10 5.09 -0.14
CA ILE A 185 -4.56 3.72 -0.19
C ILE A 185 -4.01 3.41 -1.59
N MET A 186 -4.75 3.76 -2.64
CA MET A 186 -4.29 3.53 -4.01
C MET A 186 -3.08 4.40 -4.34
N TYR A 187 -3.12 5.68 -3.98
CA TYR A 187 -2.02 6.61 -4.22
C TYR A 187 -0.72 6.12 -3.60
N GLU A 188 -0.72 5.76 -2.30
CA GLU A 188 0.45 5.23 -1.61
C GLU A 188 1.02 3.97 -2.29
N CYS A 189 0.11 3.08 -2.72
CA CYS A 189 0.49 1.83 -3.37
C CYS A 189 1.12 2.09 -4.75
N LEU A 190 0.56 3.02 -5.54
CA LEU A 190 1.09 3.42 -6.84
C LEU A 190 2.42 4.19 -6.72
N GLN A 191 2.56 5.07 -5.73
CA GLN A 191 3.83 5.73 -5.43
C GLN A 191 4.93 4.71 -5.15
N THR A 192 4.62 3.64 -4.42
CA THR A 192 5.62 2.60 -4.15
C THR A 192 6.08 1.88 -5.41
N ILE A 193 5.20 1.67 -6.39
CA ILE A 193 5.56 1.14 -7.71
C ILE A 193 6.35 2.20 -8.50
N GLY A 194 5.94 3.47 -8.42
CA GLY A 194 6.56 4.61 -9.09
C GLY A 194 7.97 4.96 -8.61
N ASP A 195 8.26 4.72 -7.32
CA ASP A 195 9.59 4.91 -6.73
C ASP A 195 10.61 3.86 -7.18
N SER A 196 10.15 2.82 -7.88
CA SER A 196 11.06 1.81 -8.40
C SER A 196 11.90 2.36 -9.55
N LYS A 197 13.21 2.05 -9.55
CA LYS A 197 14.13 2.40 -10.64
C LYS A 197 14.18 1.31 -11.72
N ASP A 198 13.12 0.51 -11.82
CA ASP A 198 13.00 -0.54 -12.84
C ASP A 198 12.77 0.06 -14.24
N ILE A 199 12.77 -0.80 -15.27
CA ILE A 199 12.57 -0.45 -16.69
C ILE A 199 11.48 0.63 -16.86
N GLU A 200 11.83 1.71 -17.59
CA GLU A 200 11.19 3.05 -17.62
C GLU A 200 9.65 3.10 -17.69
N LEU A 201 9.00 2.09 -18.28
CA LEU A 201 7.55 2.12 -18.54
C LEU A 201 6.70 1.87 -17.28
N CYS A 202 7.13 1.00 -16.37
CA CYS A 202 6.32 0.66 -15.19
C CYS A 202 6.26 1.81 -14.17
N PRO A 203 7.40 2.38 -13.73
CA PRO A 203 7.39 3.47 -12.75
C PRO A 203 6.61 4.68 -13.27
N SER A 204 6.84 5.06 -14.55
CA SER A 204 6.17 6.20 -15.18
C SER A 204 4.64 6.01 -15.25
N LEU A 205 4.18 4.82 -15.64
CA LEU A 205 2.75 4.50 -15.68
C LEU A 205 2.12 4.56 -14.27
N ALA A 206 2.80 4.01 -13.26
CA ALA A 206 2.31 4.04 -11.88
C ALA A 206 2.19 5.48 -11.35
N LEU A 207 3.18 6.33 -11.63
CA LEU A 207 3.17 7.75 -11.25
C LEU A 207 2.07 8.51 -11.99
N GLU A 208 1.87 8.28 -13.29
CA GLU A 208 0.77 8.87 -14.04
C GLU A 208 -0.60 8.51 -13.42
N MET A 209 -0.80 7.24 -13.07
CA MET A 209 -2.02 6.79 -12.40
C MET A 209 -2.17 7.43 -11.01
N ALA A 210 -1.07 7.58 -10.26
CA ALA A 210 -1.09 8.24 -8.95
C ALA A 210 -1.48 9.72 -9.06
N VAL A 211 -0.97 10.43 -10.08
CA VAL A 211 -1.35 11.83 -10.35
C VAL A 211 -2.85 11.96 -10.62
N ARG A 212 -3.46 11.02 -11.35
CA ARG A 212 -4.91 11.02 -11.61
C ARG A 212 -5.75 10.84 -10.34
N LEU A 213 -5.18 10.23 -9.31
CA LEU A 213 -5.80 10.05 -8.00
C LEU A 213 -5.48 11.15 -7.01
N ASN A 214 -4.65 12.13 -7.37
CA ASN A 214 -4.29 13.20 -6.47
C ASN A 214 -5.51 14.12 -6.25
N VAL A 215 -6.38 13.69 -5.35
CA VAL A 215 -7.61 14.38 -4.93
C VAL A 215 -7.31 15.57 -4.02
N TYR A 216 -6.04 15.84 -3.72
CA TYR A 216 -5.59 16.84 -2.75
C TYR A 216 -5.03 18.12 -3.39
N GLY A 217 -4.90 18.14 -4.72
CA GLY A 217 -4.46 19.32 -5.48
C GLY A 217 -3.05 19.18 -6.05
N GLU A 218 -2.78 19.89 -7.15
CA GLU A 218 -1.47 19.89 -7.80
C GLU A 218 -0.43 20.57 -6.92
N LEU A 219 0.55 19.78 -6.46
CA LEU A 219 1.73 20.27 -5.78
C LEU A 219 2.89 20.31 -6.78
N ILE A 220 3.57 21.45 -6.90
CA ILE A 220 4.69 21.64 -7.83
C ILE A 220 5.99 21.36 -7.10
N GLU A 221 6.76 20.36 -7.55
CA GLU A 221 8.00 19.91 -6.89
C GLU A 221 9.00 21.05 -6.67
N GLU A 222 9.16 21.95 -7.64
CA GLU A 222 10.04 23.12 -7.54
C GLU A 222 9.65 24.08 -6.39
N SER A 223 8.36 24.09 -6.01
CA SER A 223 7.84 24.97 -4.97
C SER A 223 7.81 24.31 -3.60
N VAL A 224 7.51 23.01 -3.53
CA VAL A 224 7.23 22.32 -2.26
C VAL A 224 8.17 21.18 -1.89
N GLY A 225 9.01 20.74 -2.83
CA GLY A 225 9.89 19.58 -2.67
C GLY A 225 9.16 18.24 -2.75
N GLN A 226 9.88 17.20 -3.19
CA GLN A 226 9.36 15.84 -3.37
C GLN A 226 8.88 15.20 -2.04
N ALA A 227 9.50 15.59 -0.92
CA ALA A 227 9.10 15.22 0.43
C ALA A 227 7.65 15.62 0.75
N ALA A 228 7.26 16.85 0.44
CA ALA A 228 5.90 17.32 0.69
C ALA A 228 4.90 16.61 -0.24
N ILE A 229 5.23 16.45 -1.52
CA ILE A 229 4.37 15.77 -2.52
C ILE A 229 4.05 14.32 -2.12
N SER A 230 5.05 13.61 -1.59
CA SER A 230 4.90 12.21 -1.19
C SER A 230 4.06 12.04 0.10
N ILE A 231 4.11 12.99 1.03
CA ILE A 231 3.40 12.92 2.31
C ILE A 231 2.00 13.56 2.24
N TYR A 232 1.82 14.57 1.40
CA TYR A 232 0.64 15.44 1.42
C TYR A 232 -0.68 14.69 1.20
N PRO A 233 -0.80 13.72 0.27
CA PRO A 233 -2.02 12.94 0.13
C PRO A 233 -2.39 12.12 1.36
N ILE A 234 -1.37 11.54 2.01
CA ILE A 234 -1.52 10.73 3.23
C ILE A 234 -2.07 11.61 4.36
N LEU A 235 -1.48 12.79 4.56
CA LEU A 235 -1.90 13.71 5.61
C LEU A 235 -3.23 14.37 5.30
N SER A 236 -3.51 14.67 4.04
CA SER A 236 -4.76 15.30 3.64
C SER A 236 -5.94 14.36 3.83
N GLY A 237 -5.80 13.09 3.46
CA GLY A 237 -6.79 12.06 3.72
C GLY A 237 -7.11 11.90 5.20
N ARG A 238 -6.07 11.90 6.04
CA ARG A 238 -6.21 11.80 7.51
C ARG A 238 -6.78 13.07 8.14
N LEU A 239 -6.36 14.25 7.70
CA LEU A 239 -6.91 15.53 8.17
C LEU A 239 -8.38 15.69 7.81
N LEU A 240 -8.80 15.21 6.63
CA LEU A 240 -10.21 15.14 6.25
C LEU A 240 -11.01 14.22 7.19
N HIS A 241 -10.39 13.13 7.66
CA HIS A 241 -11.03 12.20 8.59
C HIS A 241 -11.18 12.77 10.01
N SER A 242 -10.18 13.49 10.51
CA SER A 242 -10.17 14.04 11.89
C SER A 242 -10.92 15.36 12.06
N CYS A 243 -11.38 16.00 10.97
CA CYS A 243 -12.01 17.31 11.04
C CYS A 243 -13.50 17.26 10.65
N ASP A 244 -14.38 17.49 11.63
CA ASP A 244 -15.84 17.61 11.40
C ASP A 244 -16.24 18.85 10.57
N ASN A 245 -15.33 19.79 10.32
CA ASN A 245 -15.61 21.04 9.62
C ASN A 245 -14.59 21.32 8.51
N THR A 246 -15.08 21.40 7.27
CA THR A 246 -14.32 21.64 6.03
C THR A 246 -13.55 22.96 6.03
N SER A 247 -14.00 23.96 6.78
CA SER A 247 -13.28 25.24 6.94
C SER A 247 -11.96 25.10 7.73
N SER A 248 -11.89 24.12 8.64
CA SER A 248 -10.71 23.82 9.45
C SER A 248 -9.64 23.05 8.66
N ILE A 249 -10.07 22.19 7.73
CA ILE A 249 -9.19 21.37 6.89
C ILE A 249 -8.29 22.25 6.02
N ALA A 250 -8.86 23.26 5.36
CA ALA A 250 -8.09 24.21 4.56
C ALA A 250 -7.09 25.02 5.40
N SER A 251 -7.35 25.23 6.69
CA SER A 251 -6.40 25.87 7.60
C SER A 251 -5.31 24.90 8.04
N CYS A 252 -5.65 23.66 8.39
CA CYS A 252 -4.69 22.62 8.75
C CYS A 252 -3.74 22.28 7.60
N LEU A 253 -4.26 22.11 6.38
CA LEU A 253 -3.44 21.86 5.20
C LEU A 253 -2.49 23.02 4.91
N ARG A 254 -2.95 24.27 5.05
CA ARG A 254 -2.08 25.45 4.90
C ARG A 254 -1.04 25.55 6.01
N SER A 255 -1.38 25.22 7.25
CA SER A 255 -0.41 25.18 8.36
C SER A 255 0.61 24.06 8.19
N PHE A 256 0.19 22.89 7.69
CA PHE A 256 1.09 21.79 7.36
C PHE A 256 2.02 22.18 6.21
N ASP A 257 1.47 22.76 5.14
CA ASP A 257 2.22 23.26 3.99
C ASP A 257 3.26 24.30 4.45
N SER A 258 2.86 25.30 5.25
CA SER A 258 3.79 26.28 5.85
C SER A 258 4.90 25.61 6.67
N CYS A 259 4.59 24.57 7.45
CA CYS A 259 5.55 23.85 8.28
C CYS A 259 6.53 23.00 7.44
N ALA A 260 6.03 22.34 6.40
CA ALA A 260 6.81 21.50 5.48
C ALA A 260 7.72 22.35 4.57
N LEU A 261 7.23 23.52 4.12
CA LEU A 261 7.96 24.42 3.22
C LEU A 261 9.08 25.21 3.92
N GLU A 262 8.92 25.49 5.21
CA GLU A 262 9.91 26.25 5.99
C GLU A 262 11.07 25.37 6.49
N ASN A 263 10.88 24.05 6.63
CA ASN A 263 11.94 23.09 6.97
C ASN A 263 12.40 22.30 5.73
N ARG A 264 13.23 22.94 4.90
CA ARG A 264 13.75 22.39 3.63
C ARG A 264 14.76 21.23 3.75
N GLU A 265 15.10 20.81 4.96
CA GLU A 265 15.95 19.63 5.16
C GLU A 265 15.07 18.37 5.13
N ASP A 266 15.45 17.40 4.30
CA ASP A 266 14.90 16.05 4.35
C ASP A 266 15.03 15.52 5.79
N ARG A 267 13.89 15.33 6.44
CA ARG A 267 13.77 14.84 7.82
C ARG A 267 13.02 13.51 7.78
N PRO A 268 13.72 12.38 7.57
CA PRO A 268 13.14 11.03 7.51
C PRO A 268 12.17 10.73 8.67
N GLU A 269 12.40 11.32 9.83
CA GLU A 269 11.56 11.22 11.02
C GLU A 269 10.14 11.77 10.83
N TYR A 270 9.92 12.80 10.00
CA TYR A 270 8.59 13.37 9.76
C TYR A 270 7.74 12.51 8.84
N TYR A 271 8.33 11.74 7.92
CA TYR A 271 7.61 10.76 7.11
C TYR A 271 6.94 9.71 7.99
N ASN A 272 7.68 9.22 8.99
CA ASN A 272 7.14 8.24 9.93
C ASN A 272 6.19 8.89 10.95
N ALA A 273 6.37 10.17 11.30
CA ALA A 273 5.47 10.88 12.22
C ALA A 273 4.13 11.25 11.58
N ALA A 274 4.13 11.66 10.30
CA ALA A 274 2.92 11.88 9.51
C ALA A 274 2.08 10.59 9.38
N ARG A 275 2.75 9.43 9.35
CA ARG A 275 2.13 8.10 9.41
C ARG A 275 1.63 7.68 10.80
N ARG A 276 2.06 8.36 11.87
CA ARG A 276 1.73 8.05 13.28
C ARG A 276 0.58 8.88 13.88
N VAL A 277 -0.01 9.83 13.16
CA VAL A 277 -1.14 10.61 13.70
C VAL A 277 -2.38 9.72 13.77
N VAL A 278 -2.70 9.27 14.97
CA VAL A 278 -3.93 8.55 15.33
C VAL A 278 -5.06 9.58 15.51
N SER A 279 -6.26 9.30 15.00
CA SER A 279 -7.45 10.05 15.41
C SER A 279 -7.79 9.66 16.84
N GLU A 280 -7.58 10.58 17.79
CA GLU A 280 -8.11 10.44 19.17
C GLU A 280 -9.65 10.32 19.19
#